data_AF-A0A101VB10-F1
#
_entry.id   AF-A0A101VB10-F1
#
_cell.length_a   1.000
_cell.length_b   1.000
_cell.length_c   1.000
_cell.angle_alpha   90.00
_cell.angle_beta   90.00
_cell.angle_gamma   90.00
#
_symmetry.space_group_name_H-M   'P 1'
#
loop_
_entity.id
_entity.type
_entity.pdbx_description
1 polymer ?
#
loop_
_entity_poly.entity_id
_entity_poly.type
_entity_poly.pdbx_seq_one_letter_code
_entity_poly.pdbx_strand_id
1 'polypeptide(L)'
;MKKSIIIAIAIICLLTIIKLPALSQQENINPFDTLYQLEEVQFSELKICAWAKIKNKISTKKQLEDILFLLEKEYNVELNKQWENDKNYQSVSGDSDLNLDLNDNKEIINIKLTATQAETYLSINLDNLSMDNRLIQRKRLEGIFGYFEVTPDISETAIYYIPRYLTVSEQEQIVHTIFDKINGIIIEGIKDEVLVSYSGFTPYFSDSVEVAGRKINVNIASRYHNLDDKTYLYMGTPLIHCQY
;
A
#
# COMPACT_ATOMS: atom_id res chain seq x y z
N MET A 1 -55.51 -28.94 24.97
CA MET A 1 -54.82 -29.26 23.70
C MET A 1 -54.37 -28.03 22.91
N LYS A 2 -55.21 -27.00 22.68
CA LYS A 2 -54.81 -25.81 21.88
C LYS A 2 -53.62 -25.00 22.46
N LYS A 3 -53.52 -24.84 23.79
CA LYS A 3 -52.40 -24.12 24.43
C LYS A 3 -51.05 -24.85 24.29
N SER A 4 -51.05 -26.18 24.37
CA SER A 4 -49.84 -26.99 24.26
C SER A 4 -49.25 -26.99 22.84
N ILE A 5 -50.10 -26.89 21.82
CA ILE A 5 -49.68 -26.82 20.41
C ILE A 5 -49.03 -25.46 20.08
N ILE A 6 -49.57 -24.37 20.63
CA ILE A 6 -49.01 -23.01 20.43
C ILE A 6 -47.61 -22.89 21.04
N ILE A 7 -47.40 -23.48 22.23
CA ILE A 7 -46.08 -23.48 22.89
C ILE A 7 -45.07 -24.31 22.10
N ALA A 8 -45.47 -25.45 21.54
CA ALA A 8 -44.59 -26.28 20.72
C ALA A 8 -44.15 -25.56 19.41
N ILE A 9 -45.07 -24.86 18.75
CA ILE A 9 -44.76 -24.09 17.53
C ILE A 9 -43.83 -22.90 17.84
N ALA A 10 -44.06 -22.21 18.96
CA ALA A 10 -43.19 -21.10 19.39
C ALA A 10 -41.75 -21.56 19.67
N ILE A 11 -41.56 -22.74 20.26
CA ILE A 11 -40.23 -23.31 20.53
C ILE A 11 -39.52 -23.74 19.23
N ILE A 12 -40.25 -24.31 18.27
CA ILE A 12 -39.68 -24.69 16.96
C ILE A 12 -39.24 -23.45 16.17
N CYS A 13 -40.04 -22.37 16.18
CA CYS A 13 -39.64 -21.11 15.56
C CYS A 13 -38.43 -20.48 16.25
N LEU A 14 -38.32 -20.58 17.59
CA LEU A 14 -37.16 -20.10 18.34
C LEU A 14 -35.88 -20.88 17.98
N LEU A 15 -35.99 -22.20 17.79
CA LEU A 15 -34.86 -23.06 17.39
C LEU A 15 -34.40 -22.83 15.95
N THR A 16 -35.28 -22.40 15.04
CA THR A 16 -34.89 -22.02 13.67
C THR A 16 -34.18 -20.66 13.59
N ILE A 17 -34.40 -19.76 14.56
CA ILE A 17 -33.72 -18.46 14.62
C ILE A 17 -32.28 -18.60 15.16
N ILE A 18 -31.95 -19.70 15.84
CA ILE A 18 -30.59 -19.95 16.39
C ILE A 18 -29.64 -20.56 15.33
N LYS A 19 -30.09 -20.72 14.08
CA LYS A 19 -29.23 -21.02 12.92
C LYS A 19 -29.03 -19.79 12.01
N LEU A 20 -28.91 -18.59 12.58
CA LEU A 20 -28.07 -17.61 11.90
C LEU A 20 -26.66 -18.22 11.83
N PRO A 21 -25.97 -18.26 10.67
CA PRO A 21 -24.54 -18.43 10.72
C PRO A 21 -24.06 -17.35 11.69
N ALA A 22 -23.29 -17.75 12.70
CA ALA A 22 -22.52 -16.78 13.44
C ALA A 22 -21.94 -15.86 12.37
N LEU A 23 -22.29 -14.57 12.40
CA LEU A 23 -21.47 -13.58 11.72
C LEU A 23 -20.08 -13.92 12.25
N SER A 24 -19.27 -14.58 11.43
CA SER A 24 -17.87 -14.79 11.74
C SER A 24 -17.42 -13.39 12.09
N GLN A 25 -16.98 -13.18 13.34
CA GLN A 25 -16.14 -12.04 13.61
C GLN A 25 -15.04 -12.19 12.58
N GLN A 26 -15.13 -11.40 11.51
CA GLN A 26 -14.10 -11.31 10.51
C GLN A 26 -12.94 -10.82 11.35
N GLU A 27 -12.02 -11.73 11.69
CA GLU A 27 -10.80 -11.35 12.37
C GLU A 27 -10.28 -10.14 11.61
N ASN A 28 -9.91 -9.10 12.36
CA ASN A 28 -9.40 -7.87 11.78
C ASN A 28 -8.00 -8.18 11.24
N ILE A 29 -7.94 -8.98 10.17
CA ILE A 29 -6.75 -9.38 9.47
C ILE A 29 -6.32 -8.14 8.71
N ASN A 30 -5.23 -7.54 9.15
CA ASN A 30 -4.47 -6.63 8.33
C ASN A 30 -3.77 -7.48 7.26
N PRO A 31 -4.08 -7.33 5.96
CA PRO A 31 -3.59 -8.25 4.92
C PRO A 31 -2.07 -8.30 4.84
N PHE A 32 -1.38 -7.20 5.17
CA PHE A 32 0.08 -7.18 5.25
C PHE A 32 0.63 -8.15 6.31
N ASP A 33 -0.13 -8.43 7.36
CA ASP A 33 0.31 -9.34 8.43
C ASP A 33 0.30 -10.81 7.98
N THR A 34 -0.40 -11.14 6.88
CA THR A 34 -0.48 -12.51 6.37
C THR A 34 0.85 -13.06 5.84
N LEU A 35 1.75 -12.16 5.40
CA LEU A 35 3.09 -12.51 4.92
C LEU A 35 4.03 -12.90 6.07
N TYR A 36 3.90 -12.26 7.24
CA TYR A 36 4.69 -12.62 8.44
C TYR A 36 4.38 -14.01 8.99
N GLN A 37 3.24 -14.59 8.62
CA GLN A 37 2.80 -15.91 9.09
C GLN A 37 3.36 -17.06 8.25
N LEU A 38 4.07 -16.77 7.16
CA LEU A 38 4.74 -17.80 6.36
C LEU A 38 6.10 -18.12 6.98
N GLU A 39 6.43 -19.41 7.03
CA GLU A 39 7.75 -19.86 7.51
C GLU A 39 8.87 -19.26 6.63
N GLU A 40 10.02 -18.96 7.24
CA GLU A 40 11.23 -18.40 6.57
C GLU A 40 11.12 -16.98 6.01
N VAL A 41 9.93 -16.35 6.04
CA VAL A 41 9.73 -15.00 5.51
C VAL A 41 10.26 -13.94 6.49
N GLN A 42 11.08 -13.03 5.99
CA GLN A 42 11.66 -11.92 6.74
C GLN A 42 11.18 -10.59 6.15
N PHE A 43 10.76 -9.65 7.01
CA PHE A 43 10.39 -8.31 6.57
C PHE A 43 11.64 -7.52 6.18
N SER A 44 11.53 -6.79 5.06
CA SER A 44 12.57 -5.89 4.57
C SER A 44 12.21 -4.44 4.89
N GLU A 45 11.14 -3.96 4.29
CA GLU A 45 10.70 -2.57 4.41
C GLU A 45 9.24 -2.40 3.96
N LEU A 46 8.65 -1.28 4.37
CA LEU A 46 7.40 -0.75 3.85
C LEU A 46 7.70 0.53 3.07
N LYS A 47 7.05 0.66 1.91
CA LYS A 47 7.05 1.88 1.11
C LYS A 47 5.65 2.47 1.04
N ILE A 48 5.53 3.78 1.12
CA ILE A 48 4.26 4.50 0.92
C ILE A 48 4.48 5.63 -0.07
N CYS A 49 3.68 5.66 -1.14
CA CYS A 49 3.63 6.76 -2.08
C CYS A 49 2.27 7.43 -2.00
N ALA A 50 2.27 8.75 -1.87
CA ALA A 50 1.07 9.56 -2.00
C ALA A 50 1.29 10.63 -3.07
N TRP A 51 0.30 10.81 -3.94
CA TRP A 51 0.35 11.89 -4.92
C TRP A 51 -1.03 12.50 -5.17
N ALA A 52 -1.03 13.77 -5.57
CA ALA A 52 -2.23 14.45 -6.01
C ALA A 52 -1.89 15.65 -6.90
N LYS A 53 -2.87 16.03 -7.72
CA LYS A 53 -2.90 17.38 -8.30
C LYS A 53 -3.34 18.38 -7.22
N ILE A 54 -2.46 19.30 -6.84
CA ILE A 54 -2.73 20.27 -5.77
C ILE A 54 -3.21 21.64 -6.28
N LYS A 55 -3.02 21.96 -7.57
CA LYS A 55 -3.50 23.21 -8.19
C LYS A 55 -3.83 23.05 -9.68
N ASN A 56 -4.92 23.68 -10.11
CA ASN A 56 -5.29 23.86 -11.53
C ASN A 56 -4.70 25.15 -12.13
N LYS A 57 -3.42 25.41 -11.84
CA LYS A 57 -2.61 26.46 -12.48
C LYS A 57 -1.13 26.17 -12.26
N ILE A 58 -0.28 26.71 -13.14
CA ILE A 58 1.17 26.66 -12.96
C ILE A 58 1.57 27.38 -11.66
N SER A 59 2.39 26.71 -10.86
CA SER A 59 3.02 27.32 -9.69
C SER A 59 4.34 27.96 -10.10
N THR A 60 4.63 29.15 -9.56
CA THR A 60 5.94 29.78 -9.74
C THR A 60 7.00 29.07 -8.92
N LYS A 61 8.28 29.25 -9.28
CA LYS A 61 9.42 28.77 -8.49
C LYS A 61 9.29 29.05 -6.98
N LYS A 62 8.96 30.30 -6.63
CA LYS A 62 8.74 30.71 -5.24
C LYS A 62 7.61 29.94 -4.56
N GLN A 63 6.50 29.71 -5.25
CA GLN A 63 5.38 28.94 -4.69
C GLN A 63 5.76 27.48 -4.43
N LEU A 64 6.62 26.90 -5.26
CA LEU A 64 7.14 25.55 -5.03
C LEU A 64 8.09 25.53 -3.83
N GLU A 65 8.96 26.54 -3.68
CA GLU A 65 9.83 26.71 -2.51
C GLU A 65 9.04 26.88 -1.21
N ASP A 66 7.98 27.69 -1.23
CA ASP A 66 7.09 27.89 -0.09
C ASP A 66 6.43 26.56 0.35
N ILE A 67 6.00 25.73 -0.62
CA ILE A 67 5.43 24.41 -0.33
C ILE A 67 6.50 23.48 0.27
N LEU A 68 7.70 23.40 -0.32
CA LEU A 68 8.77 22.58 0.23
C LEU A 68 9.13 23.00 1.66
N PHE A 69 9.18 24.29 1.93
CA PHE A 69 9.46 24.79 3.27
C PHE A 69 8.38 24.36 4.28
N LEU A 70 7.10 24.36 3.89
CA LEU A 70 6.03 23.83 4.74
C LEU A 70 6.23 22.33 5.03
N LEU A 71 6.62 21.54 4.01
CA LEU A 71 6.86 20.11 4.16
C LEU A 71 8.10 19.80 5.02
N GLU A 72 9.17 20.59 4.89
CA GLU A 72 10.35 20.55 5.78
C GLU A 72 9.95 20.75 7.24
N LYS A 73 9.03 21.68 7.52
CA LYS A 73 8.51 21.91 8.87
C LYS A 73 7.61 20.78 9.37
N GLU A 74 6.74 20.25 8.52
CA GLU A 74 5.82 19.16 8.89
C GLU A 74 6.57 17.86 9.24
N TYR A 75 7.62 17.54 8.47
CA TYR A 75 8.46 16.37 8.71
C TYR A 75 9.63 16.63 9.65
N ASN A 76 9.88 17.90 10.01
CA ASN A 76 11.04 18.33 10.79
C ASN A 76 12.37 17.86 10.18
N VAL A 77 12.53 18.10 8.87
CA VAL A 77 13.72 17.74 8.09
C VAL A 77 14.25 18.92 7.31
N GLU A 78 15.51 18.81 6.88
CA GLU A 78 16.10 19.66 5.85
C GLU A 78 16.25 18.83 4.58
N LEU A 79 15.66 19.30 3.47
CA LEU A 79 15.66 18.55 2.21
C LEU A 79 16.88 18.91 1.36
N ASN A 80 17.52 17.90 0.78
CA ASN A 80 18.52 18.06 -0.28
C ASN A 80 17.81 18.39 -1.60
N LYS A 81 17.69 19.69 -1.90
CA LYS A 81 16.85 20.15 -3.02
C LYS A 81 17.57 20.07 -4.37
N GLN A 82 16.88 19.55 -5.38
CA GLN A 82 17.32 19.52 -6.77
C GLN A 82 16.26 20.11 -7.69
N TRP A 83 16.68 20.99 -8.61
CA TRP A 83 15.80 21.64 -9.57
C TRP A 83 15.99 21.06 -10.97
N GLU A 84 14.86 20.87 -11.64
CA GLU A 84 14.82 20.47 -13.05
C GLU A 84 13.88 21.40 -13.80
N ASN A 85 14.33 21.90 -14.95
CA ASN A 85 13.54 22.78 -15.81
C ASN A 85 13.64 22.30 -17.25
N ASP A 86 12.48 22.10 -17.87
CA ASP A 86 12.33 21.84 -19.30
C ASP A 86 11.40 22.93 -19.89
N LYS A 87 11.26 22.97 -21.22
CA LYS A 87 10.29 23.81 -21.94
C LYS A 87 8.83 23.56 -21.49
N ASN A 88 8.53 22.36 -21.00
CA ASN A 88 7.15 21.94 -20.71
C ASN A 88 6.81 21.88 -19.21
N TYR A 89 7.80 21.87 -18.32
CA TYR A 89 7.58 21.81 -16.88
C TYR A 89 8.75 22.37 -16.08
N GLN A 90 8.46 22.71 -14.83
CA GLN A 90 9.43 22.99 -13.79
C GLN A 90 9.16 22.05 -12.62
N SER A 91 10.19 21.40 -12.11
CA SER A 91 10.08 20.56 -10.91
C SER A 91 11.18 20.83 -9.91
N VAL A 92 10.85 20.58 -8.66
CA VAL A 92 11.80 20.53 -7.56
C VAL A 92 11.58 19.24 -6.80
N SER A 93 12.66 18.49 -6.60
CA SER A 93 12.70 17.35 -5.69
C SER A 93 13.50 17.68 -4.46
N GLY A 94 13.20 17.01 -3.36
CA GLY A 94 13.96 17.07 -2.14
C GLY A 94 13.91 15.73 -1.43
N ASP A 95 15.07 15.24 -1.00
CA ASP A 95 15.21 14.02 -0.20
C ASP A 95 15.77 14.32 1.19
N SER A 96 15.42 13.52 2.18
CA SER A 96 16.03 13.57 3.52
C SER A 96 15.80 12.27 4.30
N ASP A 97 16.58 12.08 5.36
CA ASP A 97 16.37 11.05 6.37
C ASP A 97 15.29 11.54 7.36
N LEU A 98 14.23 10.75 7.61
CA LEU A 98 13.14 11.13 8.53
C LEU A 98 13.46 10.81 9.99
N ASN A 99 13.96 9.60 10.24
CA ASN A 99 14.23 9.08 11.56
C ASN A 99 15.60 8.39 11.56
N LEU A 100 16.48 8.85 12.44
CA LEU A 100 17.71 8.15 12.81
C LEU A 100 17.36 7.21 13.96
N ASP A 101 16.60 6.15 13.69
CA ASP A 101 16.54 5.07 14.67
C ASP A 101 17.96 4.47 14.80
N LEU A 102 18.33 4.08 16.02
CA LEU A 102 19.66 3.55 16.35
C LEU A 102 19.95 2.18 15.71
N ASN A 103 18.95 1.60 15.02
CA ASN A 103 19.09 0.42 14.19
C ASN A 103 19.23 0.90 12.74
N ASP A 104 20.30 0.48 12.05
CA ASP A 104 20.83 1.01 10.77
C ASP A 104 19.86 1.23 9.58
N ASN A 105 18.56 1.00 9.70
CA ASN A 105 17.55 1.27 8.69
C ASN A 105 16.94 2.65 8.88
N LYS A 106 17.48 3.63 8.15
CA LYS A 106 16.96 4.99 8.13
C LYS A 106 15.74 5.08 7.21
N GLU A 107 14.64 5.61 7.76
CA GLU A 107 13.47 5.99 6.98
C GLU A 107 13.82 7.17 6.07
N ILE A 108 13.41 7.11 4.81
CA ILE A 108 13.75 8.13 3.80
C ILE A 108 12.46 8.78 3.31
N ILE A 109 12.49 10.10 3.17
CA ILE A 109 11.45 10.86 2.47
C ILE A 109 11.98 11.40 1.15
N ASN A 110 11.20 11.23 0.10
CA ASN A 110 11.42 11.82 -1.21
C ASN A 110 10.19 12.63 -1.60
N ILE A 111 10.33 13.96 -1.69
CA ILE A 111 9.28 14.86 -2.12
C ILE A 111 9.59 15.33 -3.54
N LYS A 112 8.58 15.33 -4.42
CA LYS A 112 8.68 15.95 -5.73
C LYS A 112 7.45 16.81 -6.00
N LEU A 113 7.70 18.05 -6.38
CA LEU A 113 6.70 18.96 -6.91
C LEU A 113 6.96 19.17 -8.40
N THR A 114 5.92 19.04 -9.22
CA THR A 114 5.99 19.24 -10.67
C THR A 114 4.93 20.23 -11.11
N ALA A 115 5.35 21.39 -11.59
CA ALA A 115 4.50 22.39 -12.21
C ALA A 115 4.61 22.25 -13.74
N THR A 116 3.54 21.77 -14.36
CA THR A 116 3.37 21.76 -15.82
C THR A 116 2.82 23.10 -16.31
N GLN A 117 2.60 23.24 -17.62
CA GLN A 117 1.98 24.44 -18.18
C GLN A 117 0.56 24.73 -17.65
N ALA A 118 -0.14 23.74 -17.09
CA ALA A 118 -1.53 23.88 -16.64
C ALA A 118 -1.75 23.52 -15.16
N GLU A 119 -0.97 22.59 -14.61
CA GLU A 119 -1.29 21.92 -13.35
C GLU A 119 -0.04 21.77 -12.48
N THR A 120 -0.24 21.77 -11.17
CA THR A 120 0.82 21.45 -10.20
C THR A 120 0.49 20.15 -9.47
N TYR A 121 1.45 19.24 -9.45
CA TYR A 121 1.39 17.94 -8.78
C TYR A 121 2.38 17.89 -7.62
N LEU A 122 1.97 17.22 -6.55
CA LEU A 122 2.82 16.85 -5.41
C LEU A 122 2.83 15.33 -5.30
N SER A 123 4.02 14.75 -5.19
CA SER A 123 4.23 13.37 -4.79
C SER A 123 5.18 13.29 -3.61
N ILE A 124 4.85 12.46 -2.62
CA ILE A 124 5.68 12.17 -1.46
C ILE A 124 5.85 10.65 -1.41
N ASN A 125 7.10 10.18 -1.45
CA ASN A 125 7.44 8.78 -1.25
C ASN A 125 8.16 8.64 0.09
N LEU A 126 7.75 7.65 0.85
CA LEU A 126 8.36 7.24 2.10
C LEU A 126 8.91 5.83 1.90
N ASP A 127 10.21 5.67 2.12
CA ASP A 127 10.93 4.41 1.94
C ASP A 127 11.52 3.92 3.27
N ASN A 128 11.85 2.63 3.34
CA ASN A 128 12.45 1.99 4.52
C ASN A 128 11.59 2.11 5.80
N LEU A 129 10.27 2.25 5.68
CA LEU A 129 9.40 2.35 6.84
C LEU A 129 9.28 0.99 7.55
N SER A 130 9.13 1.02 8.87
CA SER A 130 8.65 -0.13 9.63
C SER A 130 7.13 -0.30 9.48
N MET A 131 6.62 -1.51 9.72
CA MET A 131 5.18 -1.76 9.70
C MET A 131 4.43 -0.96 10.79
N ASP A 132 5.08 -0.74 11.94
CA ASP A 132 4.53 0.04 13.05
C ASP A 132 4.28 1.51 12.67
N ASN A 133 5.10 2.04 11.75
CA ASN A 133 4.97 3.41 11.26
C ASN A 133 3.94 3.58 10.13
N ARG A 134 3.33 2.50 9.61
CA ARG A 134 2.38 2.57 8.49
C ARG A 134 1.23 3.55 8.72
N LEU A 135 0.46 3.34 9.80
CA LEU A 135 -0.77 4.09 10.03
C LEU A 135 -0.50 5.55 10.39
N ILE A 136 0.58 5.83 11.12
CA ILE A 136 0.94 7.20 11.49
C ILE A 136 1.41 7.99 10.26
N GLN A 137 2.23 7.38 9.40
CA GLN A 137 2.70 8.01 8.17
C GLN A 137 1.57 8.21 7.16
N ARG A 138 0.68 7.22 7.01
CA ARG A 138 -0.52 7.36 6.17
C ARG A 138 -1.39 8.55 6.60
N LYS A 139 -1.73 8.64 7.89
CA LYS A 139 -2.53 9.77 8.41
C LYS A 139 -1.83 11.11 8.25
N ARG A 140 -0.50 11.16 8.43
CA ARG A 140 0.28 12.37 8.19
C ARG A 140 0.20 12.81 6.73
N LEU A 141 0.33 11.89 5.78
CA LEU A 141 0.17 12.17 4.36
C LEU A 141 -1.25 12.70 4.05
N GLU A 142 -2.29 12.04 4.56
CA GLU A 142 -3.68 12.51 4.42
C GLU A 142 -3.85 13.95 4.96
N GLY A 143 -3.24 14.27 6.11
CA GLY A 143 -3.24 15.61 6.68
C GLY A 143 -2.52 16.65 5.80
N ILE A 144 -1.35 16.30 5.25
CA ILE A 144 -0.58 17.17 4.36
C ILE A 144 -1.38 17.54 3.12
N PHE A 145 -1.98 16.54 2.45
CA PHE A 145 -2.79 16.79 1.27
C PHE A 145 -4.09 17.55 1.60
N GLY A 146 -4.59 17.40 2.82
CA GLY A 146 -5.68 18.21 3.37
C GLY A 146 -5.40 19.72 3.37
N TYR A 147 -4.16 20.17 3.55
CA TYR A 147 -3.80 21.60 3.43
C TYR A 147 -4.01 22.17 2.02
N PHE A 148 -4.05 21.31 1.02
CA PHE A 148 -4.31 21.67 -0.37
C PHE A 148 -5.76 21.39 -0.78
N GLU A 149 -6.63 20.99 0.17
CA GLU A 149 -8.03 20.65 -0.07
C GLU A 149 -8.21 19.52 -1.10
N VAL A 150 -7.27 18.56 -1.13
CA VAL A 150 -7.32 17.41 -2.03
C VAL A 150 -7.18 16.09 -1.27
N THR A 151 -7.80 15.05 -1.79
CA THR A 151 -7.57 13.67 -1.36
C THR A 151 -6.48 13.06 -2.23
N PRO A 152 -5.37 12.56 -1.65
CA PRO A 152 -4.31 11.93 -2.43
C PRO A 152 -4.68 10.51 -2.85
N ASP A 153 -4.12 10.08 -3.96
CA ASP A 153 -3.98 8.66 -4.28
C ASP A 153 -2.80 8.11 -3.47
N ILE A 154 -3.07 7.14 -2.59
CA ILE A 154 -2.07 6.52 -1.72
C ILE A 154 -1.89 5.05 -2.14
N SER A 155 -0.62 4.68 -2.38
CA SER A 155 -0.21 3.30 -2.59
C SER A 155 0.77 2.89 -1.49
N GLU A 156 0.60 1.69 -0.95
CA GLU A 156 1.50 1.09 0.05
C GLU A 156 2.08 -0.19 -0.52
N THR A 157 3.34 -0.49 -0.22
CA THR A 157 3.99 -1.74 -0.64
C THR A 157 4.85 -2.30 0.48
N ALA A 158 4.44 -3.45 1.03
CA ALA A 158 5.24 -4.17 2.00
C ALA A 158 6.14 -5.18 1.27
N ILE A 159 7.42 -5.17 1.62
CA ILE A 159 8.45 -5.98 1.00
C ILE A 159 9.02 -6.95 2.04
N TYR A 160 9.05 -8.21 1.67
CA TYR A 160 9.61 -9.31 2.44
C TYR A 160 10.59 -10.08 1.57
N TYR A 161 11.36 -10.97 2.19
CA TYR A 161 12.23 -11.88 1.47
C TYR A 161 12.32 -13.24 2.15
N ILE A 162 12.69 -14.23 1.35
CA ILE A 162 13.13 -15.55 1.77
C ILE A 162 14.61 -15.67 1.37
N PRO A 163 15.53 -16.01 2.30
CA PRO A 163 16.98 -16.00 2.05
C PRO A 163 17.47 -17.22 1.26
N ARG A 164 16.82 -17.49 0.13
CA ARG A 164 17.20 -18.52 -0.84
C ARG A 164 16.48 -18.30 -2.17
N TYR A 165 16.97 -18.99 -3.19
CA TYR A 165 16.26 -19.20 -4.45
C TYR A 165 14.94 -19.97 -4.25
N LEU A 166 13.88 -19.46 -4.88
CA LEU A 166 12.63 -20.16 -5.11
C LEU A 166 12.41 -20.31 -6.61
N THR A 167 12.09 -21.53 -7.04
CA THR A 167 11.61 -21.77 -8.40
C THR A 167 10.32 -21.00 -8.64
N VAL A 168 10.02 -20.68 -9.90
CA VAL A 168 8.78 -19.97 -10.27
C VAL A 168 7.53 -20.71 -9.79
N SER A 169 7.57 -22.05 -9.72
CA SER A 169 6.46 -22.85 -9.19
C SER A 169 6.28 -22.65 -7.69
N GLU A 170 7.36 -22.56 -6.91
CA GLU A 170 7.27 -22.29 -5.47
C GLU A 170 6.81 -20.84 -5.21
N GLN A 171 7.33 -19.89 -5.98
CA GLN A 171 6.90 -18.49 -5.95
C GLN A 171 5.39 -18.37 -6.19
N GLU A 172 4.89 -19.04 -7.23
CA GLU A 172 3.47 -19.06 -7.58
C GLU A 172 2.61 -19.68 -6.49
N GLN A 173 3.02 -20.81 -5.91
CA GLN A 173 2.33 -21.43 -4.78
C GLN A 173 2.24 -20.50 -3.57
N ILE A 174 3.31 -19.78 -3.25
CA ILE A 174 3.31 -18.79 -2.17
C ILE A 174 2.34 -17.65 -2.48
N VAL A 175 2.39 -17.07 -3.68
CA VAL A 175 1.48 -15.98 -4.05
C VAL A 175 0.02 -16.41 -3.99
N HIS A 176 -0.33 -17.60 -4.50
CA HIS A 176 -1.67 -18.16 -4.35
C HIS A 176 -2.09 -18.35 -2.90
N THR A 177 -1.19 -18.89 -2.07
CA THR A 177 -1.45 -19.07 -0.63
C THR A 177 -1.76 -17.74 0.06
N ILE A 178 -1.06 -16.67 -0.31
CA ILE A 178 -1.31 -15.34 0.25
C ILE A 178 -2.68 -14.81 -0.22
N PHE A 179 -3.00 -14.94 -1.52
CA PHE A 179 -4.32 -14.58 -2.04
C PHE A 179 -5.44 -15.30 -1.29
N ASP A 180 -5.31 -16.61 -1.07
CA ASP A 180 -6.29 -17.40 -0.34
C ASP A 180 -6.45 -16.90 1.11
N LYS A 181 -5.33 -16.61 1.81
CA LYS A 181 -5.35 -16.08 3.19
C LYS A 181 -6.04 -14.73 3.31
N ILE A 182 -5.97 -13.89 2.28
CA ILE A 182 -6.63 -12.58 2.26
C ILE A 182 -8.01 -12.63 1.60
N ASN A 183 -8.61 -13.81 1.41
CA ASN A 183 -9.87 -13.99 0.69
C ASN A 183 -9.88 -13.24 -0.66
N GLY A 184 -8.74 -13.28 -1.33
CA GLY A 184 -8.46 -12.54 -2.54
C GLY A 184 -8.82 -13.33 -3.79
N ILE A 185 -9.31 -12.64 -4.81
CA ILE A 185 -9.58 -13.20 -6.14
C ILE A 185 -8.53 -12.64 -7.09
N ILE A 186 -7.78 -13.52 -7.75
CA ILE A 186 -6.83 -13.15 -8.80
C ILE A 186 -7.63 -12.76 -10.06
N ILE A 187 -7.31 -11.59 -10.60
CA ILE A 187 -7.97 -11.00 -11.77
C ILE A 187 -7.09 -11.10 -13.02
N GLU A 188 -5.79 -10.87 -12.85
CA GLU A 188 -4.79 -10.95 -13.90
C GLU A 188 -3.39 -11.18 -13.33
N GLY A 189 -2.44 -11.55 -14.19
CA GLY A 189 -1.05 -11.62 -13.80
C GLY A 189 -0.10 -12.00 -14.91
N ILE A 190 1.18 -11.98 -14.55
CA ILE A 190 2.32 -12.30 -15.40
C ILE A 190 3.23 -13.28 -14.67
N LYS A 191 3.87 -14.14 -15.44
CA LYS A 191 4.86 -15.09 -14.99
C LYS A 191 6.00 -15.15 -16.01
N ASP A 192 7.23 -15.07 -15.52
CA ASP A 192 8.44 -15.28 -16.31
C ASP A 192 9.41 -16.25 -15.59
N GLU A 193 10.68 -16.31 -16.00
CA GLU A 193 11.69 -17.23 -15.43
C GLU A 193 12.05 -16.95 -13.97
N VAL A 194 11.85 -15.73 -13.47
CA VAL A 194 12.25 -15.30 -12.12
C VAL A 194 11.18 -14.52 -11.38
N LEU A 195 10.05 -14.21 -12.01
CA LEU A 195 8.97 -13.37 -11.51
C LEU A 195 7.62 -14.10 -11.60
N VAL A 196 6.83 -13.93 -10.54
CA VAL A 196 5.37 -14.12 -10.53
C VAL A 196 4.74 -12.83 -10.04
N SER A 197 3.74 -12.28 -10.73
CA SER A 197 3.01 -11.10 -10.27
C SER A 197 1.53 -11.21 -10.62
N TYR A 198 0.68 -11.16 -9.60
CA TYR A 198 -0.77 -11.27 -9.73
C TYR A 198 -1.45 -10.05 -9.13
N SER A 199 -2.42 -9.50 -9.85
CA SER A 199 -3.30 -8.43 -9.39
C SER A 199 -4.69 -8.99 -9.15
N GLY A 200 -5.36 -8.49 -8.12
CA GLY A 200 -6.64 -9.04 -7.71
C GLY A 200 -7.43 -8.12 -6.79
N PHE A 201 -8.48 -8.70 -6.23
CA PHE A 201 -9.38 -8.02 -5.31
C PHE A 201 -9.51 -8.79 -3.99
N THR A 202 -9.46 -8.10 -2.87
CA THR A 202 -9.75 -8.61 -1.53
C THR A 202 -10.74 -7.71 -0.79
N PRO A 203 -11.65 -8.25 0.04
CA PRO A 203 -12.54 -7.43 0.85
C PRO A 203 -11.85 -6.65 1.99
N TYR A 204 -10.57 -6.91 2.27
CA TYR A 204 -9.86 -6.31 3.41
C TYR A 204 -9.23 -4.94 3.12
N PHE A 205 -9.06 -4.56 1.86
CA PHE A 205 -8.60 -3.22 1.47
C PHE A 205 -9.77 -2.36 0.99
N SER A 206 -9.90 -1.15 1.55
CA SER A 206 -10.95 -0.20 1.18
C SER A 206 -10.70 0.44 -0.18
N ASP A 207 -9.45 0.81 -0.43
CA ASP A 207 -9.04 1.57 -1.62
C ASP A 207 -8.91 0.63 -2.80
N SER A 208 -9.18 1.12 -4.01
CA SER A 208 -9.10 0.30 -5.22
C SER A 208 -8.95 1.18 -6.45
N VAL A 209 -8.34 0.63 -7.48
CA VAL A 209 -8.31 1.22 -8.83
C VAL A 209 -9.16 0.39 -9.78
N GLU A 210 -9.68 1.04 -10.81
CA GLU A 210 -10.38 0.36 -11.90
C GLU A 210 -9.46 0.24 -13.10
N VAL A 211 -9.19 -1.01 -13.51
CA VAL A 211 -8.36 -1.32 -14.68
C VAL A 211 -9.20 -2.15 -15.65
N ALA A 212 -9.44 -1.60 -16.84
CA ALA A 212 -10.26 -2.24 -17.88
C ALA A 212 -11.63 -2.73 -17.38
N GLY A 213 -12.32 -1.94 -16.54
CA GLY A 213 -13.62 -2.28 -15.97
C GLY A 213 -13.57 -3.26 -14.79
N ARG A 214 -12.38 -3.59 -14.28
CA ARG A 214 -12.19 -4.53 -13.16
C ARG A 214 -11.61 -3.78 -11.96
N LYS A 215 -12.20 -4.02 -10.79
CA LYS A 215 -11.77 -3.43 -9.52
C LYS A 215 -10.58 -4.21 -8.97
N ILE A 216 -9.44 -3.56 -8.81
CA ILE A 216 -8.20 -4.13 -8.27
C ILE A 216 -7.82 -3.36 -7.01
N ASN A 217 -7.46 -4.05 -5.94
CA ASN A 217 -6.98 -3.43 -4.71
C ASN A 217 -5.83 -4.17 -4.03
N VAL A 218 -5.28 -5.18 -4.68
CA VAL A 218 -4.07 -5.83 -4.22
C VAL A 218 -3.27 -6.33 -5.42
N ASN A 219 -1.95 -6.16 -5.34
CA ASN A 219 -1.00 -6.78 -6.25
C ASN A 219 0.06 -7.49 -5.43
N ILE A 220 0.25 -8.77 -5.67
CA ILE A 220 1.26 -9.58 -4.99
C ILE A 220 2.24 -10.09 -6.04
N ALA A 221 3.52 -9.80 -5.83
CA ALA A 221 4.60 -10.27 -6.69
C ALA A 221 5.65 -11.03 -5.88
N SER A 222 6.30 -11.98 -6.53
CA SER A 222 7.49 -12.66 -6.05
C SER A 222 8.55 -12.59 -7.13
N ARG A 223 9.78 -12.23 -6.75
CA ARG A 223 10.90 -12.18 -7.69
C ARG A 223 12.19 -12.65 -7.05
N TYR A 224 12.90 -13.54 -7.73
CA TYR A 224 14.26 -13.91 -7.34
C TYR A 224 15.29 -12.86 -7.78
N HIS A 225 16.17 -12.48 -6.86
CA HIS A 225 17.30 -11.59 -7.07
C HIS A 225 18.60 -12.38 -6.91
N ASN A 226 19.36 -12.50 -8.00
CA ASN A 226 20.61 -13.26 -8.03
C ASN A 226 21.78 -12.56 -7.34
N LEU A 227 21.71 -11.24 -7.14
CA LEU A 227 22.79 -10.45 -6.56
C LEU A 227 23.01 -10.76 -5.08
N ASP A 228 21.94 -11.02 -4.33
CA ASP A 228 22.00 -11.32 -2.90
C ASP A 228 21.38 -12.67 -2.52
N ASP A 229 21.04 -13.48 -3.53
CA ASP A 229 20.48 -14.83 -3.43
C ASP A 229 19.21 -14.91 -2.58
N LYS A 230 18.29 -13.96 -2.82
CA LYS A 230 17.01 -13.88 -2.13
C LYS A 230 15.84 -13.91 -3.08
N THR A 231 14.74 -14.49 -2.62
CA THR A 231 13.45 -14.30 -3.28
C THR A 231 12.65 -13.26 -2.52
N TYR A 232 12.38 -12.14 -3.17
CA TYR A 232 11.58 -11.06 -2.62
C TYR A 232 10.09 -11.32 -2.85
N LEU A 233 9.27 -10.90 -1.89
CA LEU A 233 7.82 -10.91 -1.93
C LEU A 233 7.33 -9.48 -1.73
N TYR A 234 6.49 -9.01 -2.63
CA TYR A 234 5.92 -7.67 -2.63
C TYR A 234 4.41 -7.79 -2.49
N MET A 235 3.81 -7.04 -1.58
CA MET A 235 2.36 -6.86 -1.51
C MET A 235 2.06 -5.37 -1.61
N GLY A 236 1.49 -4.96 -2.73
CA GLY A 236 1.04 -3.59 -2.99
C GLY A 236 -0.47 -3.44 -2.82
N THR A 237 -0.91 -2.29 -2.31
CA THR A 237 -2.30 -1.84 -2.33
C THR A 237 -2.38 -0.40 -2.81
N PRO A 238 -3.23 -0.06 -3.79
CA PRO A 238 -3.94 -1.01 -4.65
C PRO A 238 -2.99 -1.76 -5.60
N LEU A 239 -1.81 -1.20 -5.90
CA LEU A 239 -0.80 -1.75 -6.79
C LEU A 239 0.61 -1.56 -6.18
N ILE A 240 1.58 -2.37 -6.65
CA ILE A 240 3.00 -2.16 -6.34
C ILE A 240 3.48 -0.91 -7.08
N HIS A 241 4.08 0.02 -6.35
CA HIS A 241 4.51 1.33 -6.89
C HIS A 241 6.04 1.52 -6.92
N CYS A 242 6.79 0.47 -6.58
CA CYS A 242 8.24 0.43 -6.67
C CYS A 242 8.69 -0.57 -7.73
N GLN A 243 9.96 -0.50 -8.11
CA GLN A 243 10.56 -1.54 -8.94
C GLN A 243 10.73 -2.81 -8.09
N TYR A 244 10.47 -3.96 -8.71
CA TYR A 244 10.77 -5.28 -8.20
C TYR A 244 11.78 -5.96 -9.10
#